data_AF-A0A1Z9JF22-F1
#
_entry.id   AF-A0A1Z9JF22-F1
#
_cell.length_a   1.000
_cell.length_b   1.000
_cell.length_c   1.000
_cell.angle_alpha   90.00
_cell.angle_beta   90.00
_cell.angle_gamma   90.00
#
_symmetry.space_group_name_H-M   'P 1'
#
loop_
_entity.id
_entity.type
_entity.pdbx_description
1 polymer ?
#
loop_
_entity_poly.entity_id
_entity_poly.type
_entity_poly.pdbx_seq_one_letter_code
_entity_poly.pdbx_strand_id
1 'polypeptide(L)'
;MQRHSPDQLLDELASADELLIVQDLDGVCMQLVKDPLTRSIDPTYVRSVAAMEGAFAVLTNGEHEGRRGVNRLVESALGDESLPGRDGLYLPGLAAGGVQFQDRFGNLSHPGVSDAEMDFLAAAPSRMEKLLLEQLPVLLPEVTALQCRELARAAVLDTQVSPTINLNGIFDQVPGDVARQRALQQMLEDLMQQLLDEAAAKGLEASFFLHVAPNLGRDADGRERSKPAAPGDVGTTDIQFMLTGSLKEAGLLVLINRYIARRDGVFPLGDDFNVRTAPRDHAGLMDLACDRLPLERMPLLVGVGDTVTSTPAQDGNGWLRGGSDRGFLTLLKALGSTSGHSNRVILVDSSHGEVDRPSFADGRLDGISDPEDPLTLDLLMPEGPQQYISWFQQLAERRRAAAQASPGSV
;
A
#
# COMPACT_ATOMS: atom_id res chain seq x y z
N MET A 1 -25.37 -3.21 -4.56
CA MET A 1 -25.49 -1.80 -4.99
C MET A 1 -25.01 -1.70 -6.44
N GLN A 2 -25.58 -0.81 -7.25
CA GLN A 2 -25.08 -0.61 -8.62
C GLN A 2 -23.77 0.17 -8.56
N ARG A 3 -22.73 -0.28 -9.28
CA ARG A 3 -21.45 0.43 -9.39
C ARG A 3 -21.62 1.71 -10.20
N HIS A 4 -20.83 2.73 -9.89
CA HIS A 4 -20.77 3.97 -10.65
C HIS A 4 -20.06 3.74 -11.99
N SER A 5 -20.43 4.52 -13.01
CA SER A 5 -19.55 4.74 -14.16
C SER A 5 -18.43 5.72 -13.81
N PRO A 6 -17.31 5.74 -14.56
CA PRO A 6 -16.26 6.72 -14.36
C PRO A 6 -16.76 8.17 -14.39
N ASP A 7 -17.64 8.51 -15.34
CA ASP A 7 -18.21 9.86 -15.47
C ASP A 7 -19.11 10.24 -14.28
N GLN A 8 -19.95 9.32 -13.81
CA GLN A 8 -20.84 9.57 -12.66
C GLN A 8 -20.05 9.87 -11.40
N LEU A 9 -19.00 9.09 -11.13
CA LEU A 9 -18.16 9.34 -9.96
C LEU A 9 -17.36 10.63 -10.13
N LEU A 10 -16.90 10.93 -11.35
CA LEU A 10 -16.16 12.15 -11.62
C LEU A 10 -17.02 13.40 -11.37
N ASP A 11 -18.27 13.41 -11.81
CA ASP A 11 -19.22 14.51 -11.56
C ASP A 11 -19.49 14.69 -10.05
N GLU A 12 -19.68 13.59 -9.32
CA GLU A 12 -19.84 13.60 -7.86
C GLU A 12 -18.62 14.24 -7.18
N LEU A 13 -17.42 13.75 -7.47
CA LEU A 13 -16.20 14.21 -6.80
C LEU A 13 -15.77 15.61 -7.24
N ALA A 14 -16.08 16.04 -8.46
CA ALA A 14 -15.79 17.39 -8.92
C ALA A 14 -16.63 18.45 -8.18
N SER A 15 -17.84 18.09 -7.73
CA SER A 15 -18.75 18.98 -7.02
C SER A 15 -18.66 18.89 -5.48
N ALA A 16 -17.89 17.93 -4.94
CA ALA A 16 -17.70 17.80 -3.50
C ALA A 16 -16.92 19.00 -2.92
N ASP A 17 -17.50 19.66 -1.92
CA ASP A 17 -16.85 20.76 -1.20
C ASP A 17 -15.60 20.24 -0.45
N GLU A 18 -15.79 19.18 0.32
CA GLU A 18 -14.76 18.56 1.15
C GLU A 18 -14.44 17.17 0.63
N LEU A 19 -13.20 17.00 0.16
CA LEU A 19 -12.73 15.78 -0.48
C LEU A 19 -11.36 15.41 0.08
N LEU A 20 -11.18 14.12 0.37
CA LEU A 20 -9.86 13.53 0.59
C LEU A 20 -9.77 12.18 -0.13
N ILE A 21 -8.90 12.12 -1.13
CA ILE A 21 -8.52 10.90 -1.84
C ILE A 21 -7.30 10.30 -1.15
N VAL A 22 -7.42 9.06 -0.69
CA VAL A 22 -6.34 8.27 -0.08
C VAL A 22 -6.07 7.07 -0.98
N GLN A 23 -4.86 6.97 -1.52
CA GLN A 23 -4.53 5.94 -2.49
C GLN A 23 -3.23 5.18 -2.20
N ASP A 24 -3.16 3.93 -2.64
CA ASP A 24 -1.88 3.27 -2.87
C ASP A 24 -1.15 3.81 -4.11
N LEU A 25 0.05 3.32 -4.37
CA LEU A 25 0.91 3.72 -5.49
C LEU A 25 1.02 2.63 -6.55
N ASP A 26 1.74 1.56 -6.22
CA ASP A 26 2.02 0.43 -7.10
C ASP A 26 0.73 -0.26 -7.51
N GLY A 27 0.53 -0.51 -8.81
CA GLY A 27 -0.72 -1.06 -9.34
C GLY A 27 -1.88 -0.06 -9.46
N VAL A 28 -1.76 1.15 -8.88
CA VAL A 28 -2.78 2.20 -8.95
C VAL A 28 -2.38 3.29 -9.94
N CYS A 29 -1.30 4.02 -9.66
CA CYS A 29 -0.81 5.12 -10.51
C CYS A 29 0.53 4.82 -11.19
N MET A 30 0.98 3.57 -11.08
CA MET A 30 2.13 3.02 -11.80
C MET A 30 1.94 1.51 -11.97
N GLN A 31 2.58 0.94 -12.98
CA GLN A 31 2.47 -0.50 -13.25
C GLN A 31 3.21 -1.32 -12.20
N LEU A 32 2.68 -2.51 -11.89
CA LEU A 32 3.42 -3.51 -11.13
C LEU A 32 4.53 -4.08 -12.00
N VAL A 33 5.77 -4.04 -11.52
CA VAL A 33 6.95 -4.56 -12.20
C VAL A 33 7.68 -5.55 -11.30
N LYS A 34 8.44 -6.47 -11.88
CA LYS A 34 9.24 -7.44 -11.12
C LYS A 34 10.41 -6.79 -10.40
N ASP A 35 11.05 -5.81 -11.04
CA ASP A 35 12.11 -5.00 -10.42
C ASP A 35 11.60 -3.58 -10.12
N PRO A 36 11.41 -3.21 -8.85
CA PRO A 36 10.95 -1.88 -8.46
C PRO A 36 11.79 -0.71 -8.99
N LEU A 37 13.02 -0.94 -9.47
CA LEU A 37 13.88 0.08 -10.09
C LEU A 37 13.48 0.41 -11.54
N THR A 38 12.66 -0.41 -12.19
CA THR A 38 12.18 -0.16 -13.57
C THR A 38 10.84 0.58 -13.59
N ARG A 39 10.27 0.88 -12.42
CA ARG A 39 9.03 1.65 -12.31
C ARG A 39 9.17 3.02 -12.92
N SER A 40 8.05 3.54 -13.39
CA SER A 40 7.92 4.91 -13.86
C SER A 40 6.59 5.49 -13.41
N ILE A 41 6.53 6.81 -13.30
CA ILE A 41 5.31 7.55 -12.98
C ILE A 41 5.10 8.63 -14.05
N ASP A 42 3.84 8.87 -14.39
CA ASP A 42 3.51 9.88 -15.39
C ASP A 42 3.74 11.30 -14.82
N PRO A 43 4.59 12.15 -15.43
CA PRO A 43 4.84 13.51 -14.93
C PRO A 43 3.60 14.41 -14.95
N THR A 44 2.65 14.17 -15.86
CA THR A 44 1.37 14.90 -15.92
C THR A 44 0.42 14.47 -14.79
N TYR A 45 0.50 13.20 -14.36
CA TYR A 45 -0.16 12.73 -13.14
C TYR A 45 0.41 13.42 -11.89
N VAL A 46 1.74 13.49 -11.75
CA VAL A 46 2.40 14.19 -10.63
C VAL A 46 1.92 15.65 -10.53
N ARG A 47 1.83 16.37 -11.65
CA ARG A 47 1.32 17.75 -11.69
C ARG A 47 -0.16 17.83 -11.31
N SER A 48 -0.96 16.84 -11.70
CA SER A 48 -2.37 16.77 -11.33
C SER A 48 -2.55 16.51 -9.83
N VAL A 49 -1.71 15.67 -9.22
CA VAL A 49 -1.69 15.47 -7.77
C VAL A 49 -1.33 16.77 -7.06
N ALA A 50 -0.31 17.49 -7.54
CA ALA A 50 0.08 18.78 -6.97
C ALA A 50 -1.04 19.84 -7.06
N ALA A 51 -1.89 19.78 -8.09
CA ALA A 51 -3.07 20.63 -8.24
C ALA A 51 -4.23 20.26 -7.30
N MET A 52 -4.20 19.05 -6.74
CA MET A 52 -5.16 18.52 -5.76
C MET A 52 -4.67 18.70 -4.32
N GLU A 53 -3.89 19.75 -4.06
CA GLU A 53 -3.37 20.08 -2.73
C GLU A 53 -4.47 20.04 -1.66
N GLY A 54 -4.20 19.35 -0.55
CA GLY A 54 -5.13 19.22 0.57
C GLY A 54 -6.24 18.20 0.35
N ALA A 55 -6.51 17.78 -0.89
CA ALA A 55 -7.55 16.81 -1.24
C ALA A 55 -6.98 15.43 -1.62
N PHE A 56 -5.67 15.22 -1.48
CA PHE A 56 -4.98 14.00 -1.87
C PHE A 56 -3.92 13.61 -0.84
N ALA A 57 -3.82 12.30 -0.57
CA ALA A 57 -2.72 11.70 0.17
C ALA A 57 -2.42 10.28 -0.32
N VAL A 58 -1.14 9.92 -0.28
CA VAL A 58 -0.67 8.55 -0.44
C VAL A 58 -0.81 7.78 0.87
N LEU A 59 -1.11 6.49 0.76
CA LEU A 59 -1.07 5.51 1.84
C LEU A 59 -0.57 4.17 1.29
N THR A 60 0.74 3.96 1.37
CA THR A 60 1.43 2.82 0.74
C THR A 60 2.28 2.01 1.71
N ASN A 61 2.56 0.76 1.35
CA ASN A 61 3.55 -0.07 2.04
C ASN A 61 4.97 0.11 1.46
N GLY A 62 5.08 0.68 0.25
CA GLY A 62 6.36 1.17 -0.29
C GLY A 62 6.89 2.38 0.48
N GLU A 63 7.98 2.98 0.00
CA GLU A 63 8.64 4.12 0.66
C GLU A 63 8.62 5.39 -0.19
N HIS A 64 8.66 6.54 0.48
CA HIS A 64 8.87 7.82 -0.18
C HIS A 64 10.32 7.98 -0.62
N GLU A 65 11.24 7.64 0.28
CA GLU A 65 12.68 7.87 0.11
C GLU A 65 13.48 6.57 -0.15
N GLY A 66 14.81 6.69 -0.20
CA GLY A 66 15.70 5.59 -0.53
C GLY A 66 15.80 5.35 -2.04
N ARG A 67 16.61 4.35 -2.41
CA ARG A 67 16.92 4.03 -3.81
C ARG A 67 15.69 3.63 -4.62
N ARG A 68 14.74 2.98 -3.96
CA ARG A 68 13.48 2.46 -4.54
C ARG A 68 12.27 3.28 -4.11
N GLY A 69 12.47 4.43 -3.48
CA GLY A 69 11.37 5.31 -3.05
C GLY A 69 10.71 6.06 -4.20
N VAL A 70 9.45 6.44 -4.02
CA VAL A 70 8.67 7.15 -5.05
C VAL A 70 9.27 8.51 -5.42
N ASN A 71 10.02 9.16 -4.52
CA ASN A 71 10.63 10.46 -4.80
C ASN A 71 11.59 10.40 -6.00
N ARG A 72 12.37 9.32 -6.13
CA ARG A 72 13.29 9.13 -7.26
C ARG A 72 12.54 8.94 -8.58
N LEU A 73 11.34 8.34 -8.53
CA LEU A 73 10.48 8.22 -9.70
C LEU A 73 9.93 9.59 -10.12
N VAL A 74 9.51 10.40 -9.15
CA VAL A 74 9.00 11.76 -9.40
C VAL A 74 10.08 12.65 -10.01
N GLU A 75 11.29 12.66 -9.43
CA GLU A 75 12.45 13.39 -9.94
C GLU A 75 12.81 12.96 -11.37
N SER A 76 12.88 11.64 -11.61
CA SER A 76 13.18 11.09 -12.93
C SER A 76 12.11 11.43 -13.96
N ALA A 77 10.82 11.35 -13.60
CA ALA A 77 9.70 11.68 -14.49
C ALA A 77 9.70 13.15 -14.89
N LEU A 78 10.11 14.04 -13.98
CA LEU A 78 10.18 15.48 -14.22
C LEU A 78 11.50 15.95 -14.85
N GLY A 79 12.53 15.10 -14.84
CA GLY A 79 13.84 15.38 -15.41
C GLY A 79 14.67 16.41 -14.64
N ASP A 80 14.33 16.67 -13.37
CA ASP A 80 15.01 17.62 -12.48
C ASP A 80 14.85 17.16 -11.03
N GLU A 81 15.96 16.84 -10.36
CA GLU A 81 15.97 16.35 -8.98
C GLU A 81 15.55 17.41 -7.95
N SER A 82 15.74 18.70 -8.26
CA SER A 82 15.46 19.82 -7.35
C SER A 82 14.05 20.37 -7.50
N LEU A 83 13.46 20.20 -8.69
CA LEU A 83 12.14 20.72 -9.04
C LEU A 83 11.03 20.28 -8.07
N PRO A 84 10.92 19.00 -7.67
CA PRO A 84 9.79 18.56 -6.86
C PRO A 84 9.83 19.14 -5.46
N GLY A 85 11.01 19.17 -4.82
CA GLY A 85 11.17 19.77 -3.49
C GLY A 85 10.97 21.27 -3.49
N ARG A 86 11.41 21.97 -4.55
CA ARG A 86 11.24 23.43 -4.69
C ARG A 86 9.78 23.83 -4.92
N ASP A 87 9.08 23.13 -5.81
CA ASP A 87 7.75 23.53 -6.29
C ASP A 87 6.62 22.73 -5.61
N GLY A 88 6.95 21.89 -4.64
CA GLY A 88 5.99 21.10 -3.88
C GLY A 88 5.28 20.03 -4.72
N LEU A 89 6.03 19.26 -5.51
CA LEU A 89 5.49 18.26 -6.44
C LEU A 89 5.66 16.81 -5.98
N TYR A 90 6.28 16.56 -4.83
CA TYR A 90 6.30 15.21 -4.28
C TYR A 90 4.88 14.77 -3.87
N LEU A 91 4.62 13.46 -3.96
CA LEU A 91 3.34 12.91 -3.53
C LEU A 91 3.29 12.93 -1.98
N PRO A 92 2.39 13.71 -1.36
CA PRO A 92 2.33 13.81 0.10
C PRO A 92 1.58 12.61 0.69
N GLY A 93 1.86 12.26 1.94
CA GLY A 93 1.10 11.27 2.68
C GLY A 93 1.98 10.32 3.46
N LEU A 94 1.54 9.07 3.54
CA LEU A 94 2.09 8.03 4.40
C LEU A 94 2.63 6.86 3.57
N ALA A 95 3.80 6.40 3.95
CA ALA A 95 4.51 5.28 3.38
C ALA A 95 4.91 4.28 4.49
N ALA A 96 5.44 3.12 4.09
CA ALA A 96 5.82 2.01 4.96
C ALA A 96 4.70 1.59 5.93
N GLY A 97 3.47 1.53 5.43
CA GLY A 97 2.29 1.20 6.25
C GLY A 97 1.90 2.28 7.24
N GLY A 98 2.43 3.50 7.13
CA GLY A 98 2.02 4.64 7.94
C GLY A 98 3.07 5.23 8.88
N VAL A 99 4.27 4.64 8.96
CA VAL A 99 5.34 5.15 9.84
C VAL A 99 6.22 6.19 9.16
N GLN A 100 6.23 6.28 7.83
CA GLN A 100 6.98 7.31 7.12
C GLN A 100 6.02 8.37 6.59
N PHE A 101 6.05 9.55 7.17
CA PHE A 101 5.25 10.69 6.72
C PHE A 101 6.09 11.65 5.88
N GLN A 102 5.53 12.08 4.75
CA GLN A 102 6.10 13.08 3.86
C GLN A 102 5.09 14.18 3.54
N ASP A 103 5.54 15.44 3.52
CA ASP A 103 4.80 16.55 2.91
C ASP A 103 5.14 16.75 1.43
N ARG A 104 4.43 17.66 0.75
CA ARG A 104 4.60 17.87 -0.70
C ARG A 104 5.99 18.41 -1.09
N PHE A 105 6.78 18.89 -0.14
CA PHE A 105 8.12 19.45 -0.35
C PHE A 105 9.23 18.44 -0.04
N GLY A 106 8.89 17.22 0.40
CA GLY A 106 9.85 16.18 0.72
C GLY A 106 10.35 16.23 2.17
N ASN A 107 9.68 16.98 3.06
CA ASN A 107 10.02 16.94 4.47
C ASN A 107 9.52 15.63 5.08
N LEU A 108 10.45 14.79 5.54
CA LEU A 108 10.18 13.46 6.06
C LEU A 108 10.23 13.41 7.59
N SER A 109 9.42 12.52 8.16
CA SER A 109 9.46 12.17 9.58
C SER A 109 9.05 10.70 9.77
N HIS A 110 9.45 10.13 10.91
CA HIS A 110 9.13 8.75 11.30
C HIS A 110 8.40 8.69 12.65
N PRO A 111 7.12 9.11 12.73
CA PRO A 111 6.42 9.22 14.01
C PRO A 111 6.32 7.87 14.74
N GLY A 112 6.72 7.86 16.02
CA GLY A 112 6.64 6.68 16.87
C GLY A 112 7.70 5.60 16.61
N VAL A 113 8.75 5.91 15.84
CA VAL A 113 9.88 5.01 15.57
C VAL A 113 11.09 5.43 16.39
N SER A 114 11.73 4.47 17.05
CA SER A 114 12.93 4.71 17.86
C SER A 114 14.24 4.57 17.07
N ASP A 115 15.32 5.18 17.56
CA ASP A 115 16.65 5.04 16.97
C ASP A 115 17.12 3.57 16.94
N ALA A 116 16.82 2.80 17.99
CA ALA A 116 17.19 1.37 18.06
C ALA A 116 16.48 0.52 16.98
N GLU A 117 15.23 0.86 16.67
CA GLU A 117 14.48 0.23 15.58
C GLU A 117 15.08 0.60 14.21
N MET A 118 15.40 1.88 14.00
CA MET A 118 16.04 2.36 12.77
C MET A 118 17.42 1.71 12.55
N ASP A 119 18.23 1.58 13.60
CA ASP A 119 19.53 0.92 13.53
C ASP A 119 19.40 -0.57 13.18
N PHE A 120 18.38 -1.25 13.69
CA PHE A 120 18.11 -2.64 13.35
C PHE A 120 17.70 -2.77 11.87
N LEU A 121 16.78 -1.93 11.42
CA LEU A 121 16.28 -1.92 10.04
C LEU A 121 17.40 -1.63 9.03
N ALA A 122 18.31 -0.72 9.35
CA ALA A 122 19.47 -0.41 8.51
C ALA A 122 20.39 -1.62 8.28
N ALA A 123 20.48 -2.54 9.25
CA ALA A 123 21.29 -3.76 9.14
C ALA A 123 20.54 -4.95 8.50
N ALA A 124 19.21 -4.90 8.44
CA ALA A 124 18.37 -6.02 8.02
C ALA A 124 18.63 -6.46 6.56
N PRO A 125 18.75 -5.58 5.54
CA PRO A 125 18.99 -6.02 4.16
C PRO A 125 20.25 -6.89 3.99
N SER A 126 21.36 -6.48 4.61
CA SER A 126 22.60 -7.28 4.56
C SER A 126 22.44 -8.63 5.26
N ARG A 127 21.64 -8.69 6.33
CA ARG A 127 21.34 -9.94 7.02
C ARG A 127 20.46 -10.87 6.17
N MET A 128 19.42 -10.32 5.53
CA MET A 128 18.54 -11.01 4.60
C MET A 128 19.31 -11.64 3.43
N GLU A 129 20.20 -10.86 2.79
CA GLU A 129 21.02 -11.36 1.68
C GLU A 129 21.90 -12.55 2.13
N LYS A 130 22.53 -12.44 3.30
CA LYS A 130 23.35 -13.53 3.86
C LYS A 130 22.51 -14.80 4.09
N LEU A 131 21.32 -14.67 4.66
CA LEU A 131 20.45 -15.82 4.90
C LEU A 131 19.97 -16.47 3.60
N LEU A 132 19.64 -15.67 2.57
CA LEU A 132 19.31 -16.19 1.24
C LEU A 132 20.48 -16.98 0.64
N LEU A 133 21.70 -16.48 0.74
CA LEU A 133 22.89 -17.17 0.24
C LEU A 133 23.18 -18.50 0.96
N GLU A 134 22.77 -18.63 2.22
CA GLU A 134 22.90 -19.86 3.00
C GLU A 134 21.85 -20.91 2.58
N GLN A 135 20.62 -20.48 2.26
CA GLN A 135 19.49 -21.40 2.04
C GLN A 135 19.17 -21.71 0.56
N LEU A 136 19.31 -20.73 -0.35
CA LEU A 136 18.97 -20.89 -1.76
C LEU A 136 19.68 -22.05 -2.47
N PRO A 137 20.98 -22.34 -2.24
CA PRO A 137 21.66 -23.44 -2.93
C PRO A 137 21.03 -24.82 -2.69
N VAL A 138 20.31 -25.01 -1.59
CA VAL A 138 19.60 -26.27 -1.29
C VAL A 138 18.37 -26.44 -2.18
N LEU A 139 17.66 -25.35 -2.46
CA LEU A 139 16.42 -25.35 -3.24
C LEU A 139 16.66 -25.19 -4.75
N LEU A 140 17.81 -24.60 -5.12
CA LEU A 140 18.24 -24.36 -6.49
C LEU A 140 19.64 -24.95 -6.74
N PRO A 141 19.83 -26.27 -6.64
CA PRO A 141 21.16 -26.89 -6.84
C PRO A 141 21.75 -26.66 -8.24
N GLU A 142 20.91 -26.31 -9.21
CA GLU A 142 21.29 -25.99 -10.59
C GLU A 142 21.91 -24.59 -10.77
N VAL A 143 21.68 -23.64 -9.85
CA VAL A 143 22.24 -22.29 -10.00
C VAL A 143 23.69 -22.24 -9.49
N THR A 144 24.56 -21.59 -10.24
CA THR A 144 25.95 -21.40 -9.81
C THR A 144 26.03 -20.47 -8.60
N ALA A 145 27.14 -20.55 -7.85
CA ALA A 145 27.38 -19.64 -6.73
C ALA A 145 27.39 -18.15 -7.13
N LEU A 146 27.73 -17.83 -8.39
CA LEU A 146 27.65 -16.46 -8.90
C LEU A 146 26.18 -16.04 -9.12
N GLN A 147 25.40 -16.87 -9.81
CA GLN A 147 23.97 -16.62 -10.04
C GLN A 147 23.20 -16.54 -8.72
N CYS A 148 23.51 -17.39 -7.74
CA CYS A 148 22.90 -17.33 -6.42
C CYS A 148 23.13 -15.96 -5.74
N ARG A 149 24.32 -15.36 -5.90
CA ARG A 149 24.59 -14.00 -5.40
C ARG A 149 23.81 -12.93 -6.12
N GLU A 150 23.71 -13.04 -7.44
CA GLU A 150 22.92 -12.09 -8.24
C GLU A 150 21.43 -12.16 -7.87
N LEU A 151 20.89 -13.37 -7.72
CA LEU A 151 19.51 -13.60 -7.28
C LEU A 151 19.25 -13.08 -5.87
N ALA A 152 20.10 -13.41 -4.89
CA ALA A 152 19.93 -12.95 -3.52
C ALA A 152 19.95 -11.42 -3.43
N ARG A 153 20.91 -10.78 -4.12
CA ARG A 153 21.04 -9.32 -4.15
C ARG A 153 19.86 -8.64 -4.84
N ALA A 154 19.31 -9.24 -5.89
CA ALA A 154 18.13 -8.71 -6.58
C ALA A 154 16.86 -8.88 -5.74
N ALA A 155 16.75 -9.99 -5.01
CA ALA A 155 15.59 -10.30 -4.18
C ALA A 155 15.46 -9.39 -2.95
N VAL A 156 16.57 -8.93 -2.36
CA VAL A 156 16.54 -8.02 -1.22
C VAL A 156 16.30 -6.58 -1.68
N LEU A 157 15.17 -6.04 -1.25
CA LEU A 157 14.83 -4.62 -1.40
C LEU A 157 15.32 -3.89 -0.13
N ASP A 158 16.28 -2.99 -0.32
CA ASP A 158 16.97 -2.22 0.73
C ASP A 158 16.20 -0.98 1.21
N THR A 159 14.88 -1.11 1.30
CA THR A 159 13.97 -0.12 1.87
C THR A 159 14.33 0.16 3.33
N GLN A 160 14.31 1.44 3.73
CA GLN A 160 14.83 1.95 5.00
C GLN A 160 14.05 1.46 6.22
N VAL A 161 12.72 1.43 6.12
CA VAL A 161 11.76 1.17 7.20
C VAL A 161 10.79 0.03 6.91
N SER A 162 10.84 -0.54 5.70
CA SER A 162 10.17 -1.80 5.34
C SER A 162 11.05 -2.74 4.50
N PRO A 163 12.26 -3.14 4.96
CA PRO A 163 13.11 -4.11 4.25
C PRO A 163 12.33 -5.33 3.77
N THR A 164 12.49 -5.71 2.51
CA THR A 164 11.64 -6.74 1.88
C THR A 164 12.49 -7.76 1.14
N ILE A 165 12.05 -9.02 1.14
CA ILE A 165 12.54 -10.02 0.18
C ILE A 165 11.44 -10.29 -0.83
N ASN A 166 11.76 -10.15 -2.11
CA ASN A 166 10.88 -10.45 -3.24
C ASN A 166 11.42 -11.66 -4.04
N LEU A 167 10.57 -12.68 -4.22
CA LEU A 167 10.92 -13.93 -4.87
C LEU A 167 10.66 -13.95 -6.38
N ASN A 168 10.13 -12.88 -7.00
CA ASN A 168 9.72 -12.91 -8.42
C ASN A 168 10.85 -13.39 -9.35
N GLY A 169 12.05 -12.82 -9.21
CA GLY A 169 13.21 -13.23 -10.01
C GLY A 169 13.73 -14.64 -9.68
N ILE A 170 13.46 -15.13 -8.47
CA ILE A 170 13.83 -16.49 -8.03
C ILE A 170 12.83 -17.52 -8.59
N PHE A 171 11.53 -17.20 -8.63
CA PHE A 171 10.51 -18.06 -9.23
C PHE A 171 10.72 -18.27 -10.74
N ASP A 172 11.33 -17.31 -11.43
CA ASP A 172 11.71 -17.46 -12.84
C ASP A 172 12.74 -18.58 -13.08
N GLN A 173 13.45 -19.04 -12.03
CA GLN A 173 14.35 -20.20 -12.12
C GLN A 173 13.61 -21.54 -12.09
N VAL A 174 12.36 -21.55 -11.61
CA VAL A 174 11.58 -22.77 -11.33
C VAL A 174 10.15 -22.68 -11.89
N PRO A 175 9.99 -22.31 -13.18
CA PRO A 175 8.68 -22.02 -13.75
C PRO A 175 7.78 -23.27 -13.74
N GLY A 176 6.63 -23.17 -13.09
CA GLY A 176 5.63 -24.24 -13.01
C GLY A 176 5.99 -25.38 -12.05
N ASP A 177 7.15 -25.37 -11.39
CA ASP A 177 7.47 -26.31 -10.31
C ASP A 177 6.81 -25.85 -9.00
N VAL A 178 5.50 -26.11 -8.89
CA VAL A 178 4.67 -25.69 -7.74
C VAL A 178 5.22 -26.20 -6.41
N ALA A 179 5.79 -27.41 -6.37
CA ALA A 179 6.35 -27.97 -5.14
C ALA A 179 7.57 -27.16 -4.67
N ARG A 180 8.45 -26.79 -5.61
CA ARG A 180 9.63 -25.98 -5.30
C ARG A 180 9.30 -24.51 -5.04
N GLN A 181 8.31 -23.95 -5.72
CA GLN A 181 7.77 -22.61 -5.42
C GLN A 181 7.25 -22.54 -3.99
N ARG A 182 6.51 -23.55 -3.51
CA ARG A 182 6.08 -23.64 -2.11
C ARG A 182 7.24 -23.79 -1.14
N ALA A 183 8.27 -24.56 -1.51
CA ALA A 183 9.47 -24.68 -0.67
C ALA A 183 10.23 -23.34 -0.55
N LEU A 184 10.27 -22.54 -1.62
CA LEU A 184 10.82 -21.18 -1.60
C LEU A 184 9.99 -20.23 -0.73
N GLN A 185 8.65 -20.34 -0.77
CA GLN A 185 7.76 -19.59 0.12
C GLN A 185 8.03 -19.92 1.61
N GLN A 186 8.14 -21.21 1.95
CA GLN A 186 8.47 -21.63 3.30
C GLN A 186 9.86 -21.14 3.75
N MET A 187 10.87 -21.24 2.88
CA MET A 187 12.21 -20.73 3.16
C MET A 187 12.19 -19.23 3.48
N LEU A 188 11.41 -18.46 2.72
CA LEU A 188 11.24 -17.04 2.97
C LEU A 188 10.59 -16.77 4.34
N GLU A 189 9.51 -17.48 4.69
CA GLU A 189 8.87 -17.37 6.01
C GLU A 189 9.86 -17.67 7.14
N ASP A 190 10.61 -18.77 7.04
CA ASP A 190 11.57 -19.21 8.05
C ASP A 190 12.71 -18.19 8.23
N LEU A 191 13.23 -17.65 7.12
CA LEU A 191 14.25 -16.61 7.12
C LEU A 191 13.76 -15.34 7.82
N MET A 192 12.56 -14.90 7.49
CA MET A 192 11.99 -13.67 8.05
C MET A 192 11.60 -13.85 9.52
N GLN A 193 11.19 -15.06 9.93
CA GLN A 193 11.01 -15.41 11.34
C GLN A 193 12.34 -15.39 12.10
N GLN A 194 13.43 -15.89 11.51
CA GLN A 194 14.77 -15.78 12.11
C GLN A 194 15.17 -14.31 12.34
N LEU A 195 14.81 -13.40 11.42
CA LEU A 195 15.08 -11.96 11.61
C LEU A 195 14.26 -11.37 12.77
N LEU A 196 13.01 -11.80 12.96
CA LEU A 196 12.20 -11.42 14.14
C LEU A 196 12.86 -11.91 15.44
N ASP A 197 13.35 -13.14 15.46
CA ASP A 197 14.00 -13.73 16.63
C ASP A 197 15.32 -12.99 16.96
N GLU A 198 16.06 -12.57 15.93
CA GLU A 198 17.27 -11.73 16.09
C GLU A 198 16.94 -10.33 16.62
N ALA A 199 15.81 -9.74 16.22
CA ALA A 199 15.34 -8.47 16.78
C ALA A 199 14.96 -8.64 18.27
N ALA A 200 14.22 -9.70 18.59
CA ALA A 200 13.86 -10.03 19.97
C ALA A 200 15.10 -10.22 20.85
N ALA A 201 16.12 -10.92 20.37
CA ALA A 201 17.39 -11.10 21.09
C ALA A 201 18.16 -9.79 21.37
N LYS A 202 17.82 -8.69 20.66
CA LYS A 202 18.39 -7.35 20.86
C LYS A 202 17.50 -6.44 21.72
N GLY A 203 16.44 -6.97 22.34
CA GLY A 203 15.52 -6.18 23.17
C GLY A 203 14.50 -5.38 22.34
N LEU A 204 14.26 -5.79 21.09
CA LEU A 204 13.24 -5.22 20.21
C LEU A 204 12.05 -6.18 20.07
N GLU A 205 11.70 -6.88 21.15
CA GLU A 205 10.54 -7.76 21.17
C GLU A 205 9.28 -6.99 20.79
N ALA A 206 8.49 -7.56 19.88
CA ALA A 206 7.25 -6.96 19.36
C ALA A 206 7.40 -5.61 18.62
N SER A 207 8.62 -5.13 18.33
CA SER A 207 8.83 -3.94 17.50
C SER A 207 8.44 -4.16 16.05
N PHE A 208 8.54 -5.40 15.56
CA PHE A 208 8.35 -5.77 14.16
C PHE A 208 7.31 -6.88 13.96
N PHE A 209 6.76 -6.94 12.76
CA PHE A 209 5.91 -8.02 12.25
C PHE A 209 6.22 -8.28 10.76
N LEU A 210 5.72 -9.40 10.25
CA LEU A 210 5.85 -9.76 8.84
C LEU A 210 4.56 -9.40 8.10
N HIS A 211 4.68 -8.55 7.08
CA HIS A 211 3.62 -8.30 6.12
C HIS A 211 3.85 -9.16 4.88
N VAL A 212 2.84 -9.94 4.49
CA VAL A 212 2.90 -10.95 3.45
C VAL A 212 2.10 -10.46 2.24
N ALA A 213 2.69 -10.50 1.04
CA ALA A 213 2.02 -10.05 -0.17
C ALA A 213 2.14 -11.05 -1.35
N PRO A 214 1.01 -11.38 -2.02
CA PRO A 214 -0.36 -11.27 -1.50
C PRO A 214 -0.58 -12.17 -0.26
N ASN A 215 -1.48 -11.75 0.65
CA ASN A 215 -1.95 -12.57 1.77
C ASN A 215 -3.42 -12.98 1.62
N LEU A 216 -3.84 -13.96 2.42
CA LEU A 216 -5.21 -14.48 2.53
C LEU A 216 -5.87 -14.08 3.86
N GLY A 217 -5.54 -12.88 4.37
CA GLY A 217 -6.01 -12.39 5.66
C GLY A 217 -5.16 -12.89 6.82
N ARG A 218 -5.72 -12.89 8.03
CA ARG A 218 -5.01 -13.28 9.26
C ARG A 218 -5.47 -14.65 9.78
N ASP A 219 -4.59 -15.32 10.52
CA ASP A 219 -4.92 -16.53 11.27
C ASP A 219 -5.43 -16.24 12.69
N ALA A 220 -5.67 -17.30 13.46
CA ALA A 220 -6.16 -17.20 14.83
C ALA A 220 -5.15 -16.55 15.78
N ASP A 221 -3.85 -16.59 15.44
CA ASP A 221 -2.77 -15.94 16.19
C ASP A 221 -2.55 -14.49 15.72
N GLY A 222 -3.32 -14.01 14.74
CA GLY A 222 -3.22 -12.68 14.16
C GLY A 222 -2.10 -12.52 13.12
N ARG A 223 -1.44 -13.61 12.70
CA ARG A 223 -0.40 -13.60 11.66
C ARG A 223 -1.03 -13.57 10.27
N GLU A 224 -0.40 -12.88 9.33
CA GLU A 224 -0.86 -12.88 7.94
C GLU A 224 -0.63 -14.25 7.30
N ARG A 225 -1.61 -14.73 6.55
CA ARG A 225 -1.58 -16.03 5.88
C ARG A 225 -1.00 -15.89 4.48
N SER A 226 0.07 -16.61 4.19
CA SER A 226 0.59 -16.75 2.83
C SER A 226 -0.43 -17.42 1.91
N LYS A 227 -0.47 -16.94 0.67
CA LYS A 227 -1.17 -17.57 -0.44
C LYS A 227 -0.24 -18.62 -1.05
N PRO A 228 -0.53 -19.92 -0.93
CA PRO A 228 0.38 -20.96 -1.44
C PRO A 228 0.41 -20.95 -2.98
N ALA A 229 1.56 -21.22 -3.57
CA ALA A 229 1.66 -21.42 -5.01
C ALA A 229 0.75 -22.56 -5.50
N ALA A 230 0.21 -22.41 -6.71
CA ALA A 230 -0.67 -23.34 -7.39
C ALA A 230 -0.38 -23.36 -8.90
N PRO A 231 -0.89 -24.33 -9.68
CA PRO A 231 -0.70 -24.33 -11.13
C PRO A 231 -1.20 -23.04 -11.77
N GLY A 232 -0.29 -22.26 -12.36
CA GLY A 232 -0.59 -20.97 -12.99
C GLY A 232 -0.68 -19.78 -12.05
N ASP A 233 -0.34 -19.92 -10.77
CA ASP A 233 -0.41 -18.85 -9.76
C ASP A 233 0.73 -19.04 -8.75
N VAL A 234 1.69 -18.11 -8.73
CA VAL A 234 2.86 -18.24 -7.84
C VAL A 234 2.54 -17.97 -6.37
N GLY A 235 1.36 -17.46 -6.06
CA GLY A 235 0.94 -17.17 -4.69
C GLY A 235 1.69 -15.97 -4.07
N THR A 236 2.04 -16.07 -2.80
CA THR A 236 2.86 -15.08 -2.08
C THR A 236 4.24 -14.95 -2.74
N THR A 237 4.60 -13.71 -3.05
CA THR A 237 5.85 -13.36 -3.74
C THR A 237 6.83 -12.63 -2.85
N ASP A 238 6.35 -11.94 -1.83
CA ASP A 238 7.20 -11.12 -0.98
C ASP A 238 6.72 -11.09 0.47
N ILE A 239 7.70 -10.91 1.36
CA ILE A 239 7.49 -10.65 2.78
C ILE A 239 8.29 -9.41 3.15
N GLN A 240 7.59 -8.44 3.72
CA GLN A 240 8.15 -7.19 4.23
C GLN A 240 8.34 -7.28 5.74
N PHE A 241 9.50 -6.86 6.22
CA PHE A 241 9.80 -6.73 7.64
C PHE A 241 9.39 -5.34 8.11
N MET A 242 8.21 -5.24 8.73
CA MET A 242 7.57 -3.96 9.04
C MET A 242 7.51 -3.69 10.53
N LEU A 243 7.46 -2.41 10.90
CA LEU A 243 7.26 -1.97 12.27
C LEU A 243 5.83 -2.27 12.74
N THR A 244 5.65 -2.98 13.86
CA THR A 244 4.34 -3.28 14.46
C THR A 244 3.37 -2.09 14.51
N GLY A 245 2.18 -2.24 13.94
CA GLY A 245 1.21 -1.14 13.85
C GLY A 245 1.38 -0.25 12.63
N SER A 246 2.40 -0.47 11.78
CA SER A 246 2.43 0.01 10.38
C SER A 246 1.31 -0.64 9.57
N LEU A 247 0.07 -0.27 9.85
CA LEU A 247 -1.13 -0.74 9.19
C LEU A 247 -1.75 0.43 8.43
N LYS A 248 -2.02 0.24 7.13
CA LYS A 248 -2.63 1.28 6.29
C LYS A 248 -3.93 1.83 6.91
N GLU A 249 -4.77 0.96 7.46
CA GLU A 249 -6.01 1.34 8.16
C GLU A 249 -5.79 2.31 9.34
N ALA A 250 -4.74 2.13 10.14
CA ALA A 250 -4.36 3.12 11.15
C ALA A 250 -3.86 4.42 10.50
N GLY A 251 -3.10 4.31 9.41
CA GLY A 251 -2.64 5.45 8.61
C GLY A 251 -3.79 6.30 8.05
N LEU A 252 -4.94 5.70 7.70
CA LEU A 252 -6.13 6.43 7.28
C LEU A 252 -6.60 7.41 8.37
N LEU A 253 -6.62 6.99 9.64
CA LEU A 253 -6.99 7.87 10.75
C LEU A 253 -5.97 9.00 10.95
N VAL A 254 -4.68 8.73 10.76
CA VAL A 254 -3.62 9.77 10.79
C VAL A 254 -3.86 10.82 9.69
N LEU A 255 -4.21 10.38 8.48
CA LEU A 255 -4.49 11.29 7.36
C LEU A 255 -5.74 12.13 7.61
N ILE A 256 -6.81 11.54 8.15
CA ILE A 256 -8.04 12.26 8.52
C ILE A 256 -7.76 13.27 9.63
N ASN A 257 -7.02 12.87 10.68
CA ASN A 257 -6.63 13.75 11.78
C ASN A 257 -5.88 14.99 11.25
N ARG A 258 -4.94 14.79 10.33
CA ARG A 258 -4.20 15.86 9.66
C ARG A 258 -5.06 16.71 8.74
N TYR A 259 -5.99 16.10 8.00
CA TYR A 259 -6.92 16.82 7.14
C TYR A 259 -7.77 17.81 7.94
N ILE A 260 -8.39 17.33 9.03
CA ILE A 260 -9.21 18.15 9.93
C ILE A 260 -8.35 19.25 10.57
N ALA A 261 -7.14 18.93 11.01
CA ALA A 261 -6.23 19.90 11.62
C ALA A 261 -5.79 21.01 10.64
N ARG A 262 -5.58 20.71 9.36
CA ARG A 262 -5.26 21.75 8.36
C ARG A 262 -6.42 22.71 8.15
N ARG A 263 -7.65 22.21 8.16
CA ARG A 263 -8.85 23.03 7.95
C ARG A 263 -9.18 23.87 9.18
N ASP A 264 -9.09 23.27 10.36
CA ASP A 264 -9.71 23.82 11.57
C ASP A 264 -8.71 24.15 12.69
N GLY A 265 -7.41 23.87 12.49
CA GLY A 265 -6.34 24.17 13.43
C GLY A 265 -6.25 23.24 14.65
N VAL A 266 -7.06 22.18 14.71
CA VAL A 266 -7.11 21.24 15.84
C VAL A 266 -6.99 19.81 15.35
N PHE A 267 -6.11 19.02 15.97
CA PHE A 267 -5.96 17.58 15.75
C PHE A 267 -6.89 16.80 16.70
N PRO A 268 -8.01 16.22 16.23
CA PRO A 268 -8.96 15.56 17.12
C PRO A 268 -8.37 14.33 17.85
N LEU A 269 -7.40 13.67 17.23
CA LEU A 269 -6.69 12.52 17.81
C LEU A 269 -5.42 12.90 18.58
N GLY A 270 -5.04 14.18 18.59
CA GLY A 270 -3.73 14.65 19.09
C GLY A 270 -2.74 14.91 17.95
N ASP A 271 -1.81 15.84 18.16
CA ASP A 271 -0.77 16.21 17.19
C ASP A 271 0.32 15.14 17.07
N ASP A 272 0.53 14.37 18.13
CA ASP A 272 1.46 13.25 18.22
C ASP A 272 0.87 11.90 17.78
N PHE A 273 -0.44 11.85 17.45
CA PHE A 273 -1.11 10.63 17.02
C PHE A 273 -0.47 10.02 15.77
N ASN A 274 -0.12 8.74 15.88
CA ASN A 274 0.52 7.99 14.82
C ASN A 274 0.09 6.52 14.85
N VAL A 275 0.47 5.78 13.80
CA VAL A 275 0.05 4.39 13.60
C VAL A 275 0.56 3.44 14.70
N ARG A 276 1.67 3.77 15.37
CA ARG A 276 2.24 2.96 16.45
C ARG A 276 1.42 3.03 17.74
N THR A 277 0.71 4.14 17.93
CA THR A 277 -0.18 4.39 19.07
C THR A 277 -1.65 4.05 18.79
N ALA A 278 -1.99 3.75 17.55
CA ALA A 278 -3.35 3.42 17.14
C ALA A 278 -3.75 2.00 17.59
N PRO A 279 -5.05 1.75 17.81
CA PRO A 279 -5.58 0.39 17.90
C PRO A 279 -5.21 -0.44 16.67
N ARG A 280 -4.97 -1.75 16.86
CA ARG A 280 -4.45 -2.65 15.82
C ARG A 280 -5.54 -3.44 15.10
N ASP A 281 -6.76 -3.37 15.58
CA ASP A 281 -7.90 -4.07 15.02
C ASP A 281 -8.98 -3.08 14.57
N HIS A 282 -9.81 -3.56 13.65
CA HIS A 282 -10.85 -2.75 13.02
C HIS A 282 -11.85 -2.16 14.04
N ALA A 283 -12.23 -2.94 15.06
CA ALA A 283 -13.21 -2.48 16.05
C ALA A 283 -12.62 -1.33 16.88
N GLY A 284 -11.39 -1.47 17.38
CA GLY A 284 -10.70 -0.43 18.12
C GLY A 284 -10.47 0.84 17.28
N LEU A 285 -10.17 0.70 15.98
CA LEU A 285 -10.05 1.85 15.07
C LEU A 285 -11.39 2.57 14.87
N MET A 286 -12.49 1.82 14.74
CA MET A 286 -13.84 2.38 14.66
C MET A 286 -14.26 3.07 15.96
N ASP A 287 -14.01 2.45 17.11
CA ASP A 287 -14.31 3.03 18.43
C ASP A 287 -13.55 4.34 18.62
N LEU A 288 -12.25 4.35 18.34
CA LEU A 288 -11.42 5.56 18.40
C LEU A 288 -11.97 6.67 17.49
N ALA A 289 -12.35 6.32 16.25
CA ALA A 289 -12.90 7.27 15.30
C ALA A 289 -14.23 7.86 15.78
N CYS A 290 -15.16 7.03 16.26
CA CYS A 290 -16.46 7.48 16.75
C CYS A 290 -16.35 8.35 18.01
N ASP A 291 -15.41 8.03 18.89
CA ASP A 291 -15.22 8.74 20.16
C ASP A 291 -14.55 10.10 20.00
N ARG A 292 -13.69 10.25 18.98
CA ARG A 292 -12.73 11.37 18.91
C ARG A 292 -12.83 12.21 17.65
N LEU A 293 -13.23 11.65 16.51
CA LEU A 293 -13.36 12.43 15.29
C LEU A 293 -14.71 13.16 15.28
N PRO A 294 -14.75 14.45 14.89
CA PRO A 294 -15.99 15.14 14.64
C PRO A 294 -16.59 14.61 13.32
N LEU A 295 -17.51 13.65 13.42
CA LEU A 295 -18.03 12.92 12.25
C LEU A 295 -18.75 13.83 11.25
N GLU A 296 -19.39 14.90 11.72
CA GLU A 296 -20.04 15.94 10.90
C GLU A 296 -19.05 16.79 10.09
N ARG A 297 -17.76 16.67 10.39
CA ARG A 297 -16.64 17.41 9.80
C ARG A 297 -15.77 16.53 8.91
N MET A 298 -16.19 15.29 8.67
CA MET A 298 -15.51 14.34 7.81
C MET A 298 -15.61 14.78 6.34
N PRO A 299 -14.51 14.76 5.57
CA PRO A 299 -14.62 14.95 4.14
C PRO A 299 -15.28 13.73 3.50
N LEU A 300 -15.76 13.90 2.26
CA LEU A 300 -16.01 12.74 1.41
C LEU A 300 -14.69 12.00 1.19
N LEU A 301 -14.60 10.77 1.69
CA LEU A 301 -13.40 9.94 1.52
C LEU A 301 -13.50 9.09 0.27
N VAL A 302 -12.41 9.04 -0.48
CA VAL A 302 -12.21 8.13 -1.61
C VAL A 302 -10.99 7.29 -1.35
N GLY A 303 -11.18 5.98 -1.21
CA GLY A 303 -10.11 4.99 -1.09
C GLY A 303 -9.79 4.41 -2.46
N VAL A 304 -8.50 4.38 -2.83
CA VAL A 304 -8.06 3.77 -4.09
C VAL A 304 -6.99 2.73 -3.80
N GLY A 305 -7.21 1.51 -4.29
CA GLY A 305 -6.26 0.42 -4.17
C GLY A 305 -6.28 -0.46 -5.40
N ASP A 306 -5.39 -1.45 -5.41
CA ASP A 306 -5.29 -2.47 -6.45
C ASP A 306 -5.39 -3.88 -5.86
N THR A 307 -4.98 -4.05 -4.59
CA THR A 307 -4.77 -5.37 -4.00
C THR A 307 -5.80 -5.67 -2.91
N VAL A 308 -6.86 -6.36 -3.31
CA VAL A 308 -7.77 -7.10 -2.42
C VAL A 308 -7.88 -8.54 -2.91
N THR A 309 -7.89 -9.49 -1.98
CA THR A 309 -7.98 -10.92 -2.32
C THR A 309 -9.21 -11.55 -1.68
N SER A 310 -9.78 -12.54 -2.36
CA SER A 310 -10.76 -13.45 -1.78
C SER A 310 -10.60 -14.84 -2.40
N THR A 311 -10.50 -15.88 -1.58
CA THR A 311 -10.34 -17.27 -2.01
C THR A 311 -11.15 -18.19 -1.12
N PRO A 312 -11.80 -19.25 -1.64
CA PRO A 312 -12.50 -20.21 -0.80
C PRO A 312 -11.57 -20.83 0.25
N ALA A 313 -12.06 -20.97 1.47
CA ALA A 313 -11.31 -21.68 2.51
C ALA A 313 -11.15 -23.16 2.13
N GLN A 314 -10.00 -23.76 2.47
CA GLN A 314 -9.70 -25.16 2.10
C GLN A 314 -10.65 -26.17 2.76
N ASP A 315 -11.20 -25.83 3.92
CA ASP A 315 -12.19 -26.65 4.64
C ASP A 315 -13.61 -26.51 4.07
N GLY A 316 -13.79 -25.67 3.04
CA GLY A 316 -15.08 -25.40 2.39
C GLY A 316 -15.99 -24.45 3.16
N ASN A 317 -15.58 -23.94 4.32
CA ASN A 317 -16.41 -23.10 5.17
C ASN A 317 -16.07 -21.61 4.99
N GLY A 318 -16.57 -21.04 3.90
CA GLY A 318 -16.50 -19.60 3.65
C GLY A 318 -15.25 -19.16 2.87
N TRP A 319 -14.82 -17.93 3.13
CA TRP A 319 -13.84 -17.22 2.31
C TRP A 319 -12.68 -16.70 3.16
N LEU A 320 -11.46 -16.84 2.64
CA LEU A 320 -10.27 -16.19 3.15
C LEU A 320 -10.06 -14.90 2.36
N ARG A 321 -10.05 -13.78 3.08
CA ARG A 321 -10.04 -12.42 2.50
C ARG A 321 -8.84 -11.65 3.01
N GLY A 322 -8.04 -11.13 2.10
CA GLY A 322 -6.81 -10.39 2.41
C GLY A 322 -6.53 -9.30 1.40
N GLY A 323 -5.24 -9.03 1.21
CA GLY A 323 -4.73 -7.94 0.37
C GLY A 323 -4.34 -6.72 1.21
N SER A 324 -3.26 -6.05 0.78
CA SER A 324 -2.67 -4.91 1.48
C SER A 324 -3.63 -3.74 1.65
N ASP A 325 -4.59 -3.57 0.74
CA ASP A 325 -5.50 -2.43 0.74
C ASP A 325 -6.82 -2.71 1.45
N ARG A 326 -7.18 -3.99 1.62
CA ARG A 326 -8.50 -4.40 2.13
C ARG A 326 -8.84 -3.74 3.45
N GLY A 327 -7.89 -3.71 4.38
CA GLY A 327 -8.07 -3.17 5.73
C GLY A 327 -8.51 -1.71 5.73
N PHE A 328 -7.76 -0.84 5.04
CA PHE A 328 -8.07 0.58 5.01
C PHE A 328 -9.30 0.89 4.16
N LEU A 329 -9.53 0.18 3.05
CA LEU A 329 -10.73 0.35 2.23
C LEU A 329 -11.99 -0.04 3.01
N THR A 330 -11.92 -1.10 3.82
CA THR A 330 -13.02 -1.53 4.70
C THR A 330 -13.29 -0.48 5.78
N LEU A 331 -12.25 0.02 6.45
CA LEU A 331 -12.38 1.09 7.44
C LEU A 331 -12.99 2.35 6.82
N LEU A 332 -12.55 2.73 5.62
CA LEU A 332 -13.07 3.89 4.89
C LEU A 332 -14.58 3.79 4.63
N LYS A 333 -15.09 2.62 4.23
CA LYS A 333 -16.54 2.40 4.03
C LYS A 333 -17.31 2.44 5.36
N ALA A 334 -16.74 1.88 6.42
CA ALA A 334 -17.36 1.90 7.76
C ALA A 334 -17.47 3.33 8.32
N LEU A 335 -16.41 4.13 8.16
CA LEU A 335 -16.40 5.55 8.54
C LEU A 335 -17.43 6.36 7.75
N GLY A 336 -17.59 6.09 6.46
CA GLY A 336 -18.61 6.77 5.64
C GLY A 336 -20.02 6.49 6.15
N SER A 337 -20.33 5.21 6.34
CA SER A 337 -21.62 4.78 6.88
C SER A 337 -21.94 5.43 8.23
N THR A 338 -20.93 5.58 9.09
CA THR A 338 -21.07 6.15 10.44
C THR A 338 -21.20 7.68 10.43
N SER A 339 -20.48 8.35 9.53
CA SER A 339 -20.49 9.82 9.38
C SER A 339 -21.63 10.34 8.49
N GLY A 340 -22.44 9.45 7.92
CA GLY A 340 -23.51 9.82 6.97
C GLY A 340 -22.99 10.17 5.58
N HIS A 341 -21.70 9.97 5.31
CA HIS A 341 -21.10 10.19 4.00
C HIS A 341 -21.11 8.91 3.15
N SER A 342 -21.38 9.08 1.87
CA SER A 342 -21.29 7.99 0.91
C SER A 342 -19.85 7.84 0.40
N ASN A 343 -18.94 7.42 1.27
CA ASN A 343 -17.53 7.21 0.90
C ASN A 343 -17.38 6.20 -0.25
N ARG A 344 -16.33 6.37 -1.05
CA ARG A 344 -16.14 5.68 -2.32
C ARG A 344 -14.89 4.82 -2.31
N VAL A 345 -14.98 3.61 -2.87
CA VAL A 345 -13.84 2.73 -3.12
C VAL A 345 -13.68 2.52 -4.62
N ILE A 346 -12.49 2.84 -5.11
CA ILE A 346 -12.07 2.60 -6.49
C ILE A 346 -11.05 1.46 -6.47
N LEU A 347 -11.28 0.41 -7.26
CA LEU A 347 -10.32 -0.67 -7.47
C LEU A 347 -9.72 -0.56 -8.87
N VAL A 348 -8.39 -0.56 -8.96
CA VAL A 348 -7.64 -0.51 -10.22
C VAL A 348 -7.14 -1.89 -10.59
N ASP A 349 -7.28 -2.28 -11.87
CA ASP A 349 -6.81 -3.58 -12.36
C ASP A 349 -5.29 -3.54 -12.58
N SER A 350 -4.54 -4.06 -11.61
CA SER A 350 -3.08 -4.10 -11.66
C SER A 350 -2.51 -5.32 -12.39
N SER A 351 -3.34 -6.18 -13.00
CA SER A 351 -2.89 -7.35 -13.77
C SER A 351 -2.19 -7.03 -15.08
N HIS A 352 -2.11 -5.75 -15.46
CA HIS A 352 -1.50 -5.27 -16.70
C HIS A 352 0.03 -5.20 -16.63
N GLY A 353 0.60 -5.43 -15.45
CA GLY A 353 2.03 -5.38 -15.17
C GLY A 353 2.78 -6.70 -15.40
N GLU A 354 3.98 -6.78 -14.84
CA GLU A 354 4.86 -7.96 -14.91
C GLU A 354 4.64 -8.95 -13.76
N VAL A 355 3.90 -8.53 -12.72
CA VAL A 355 3.61 -9.32 -11.53
C VAL A 355 2.24 -9.99 -11.70
N ASP A 356 2.17 -11.26 -11.33
CA ASP A 356 0.93 -12.04 -11.43
C ASP A 356 -0.14 -11.52 -10.45
N ARG A 357 -1.27 -11.08 -11.01
CA ARG A 357 -2.43 -10.55 -10.28
C ARG A 357 -3.71 -11.01 -10.96
N PRO A 358 -4.77 -11.32 -10.19
CA PRO A 358 -6.09 -11.55 -10.77
C PRO A 358 -6.55 -10.32 -11.56
N SER A 359 -7.02 -10.54 -12.78
CA SER A 359 -7.64 -9.50 -13.61
C SER A 359 -9.15 -9.48 -13.42
N PHE A 360 -9.75 -8.31 -13.59
CA PHE A 360 -11.20 -8.13 -13.69
C PHE A 360 -11.62 -7.43 -14.98
N ALA A 361 -10.77 -7.47 -16.01
CA ALA A 361 -11.04 -6.88 -17.33
C ALA A 361 -12.30 -7.46 -18.02
N ASP A 362 -12.66 -8.71 -17.71
CA ASP A 362 -13.88 -9.36 -18.22
C ASP A 362 -15.13 -9.11 -17.35
N GLY A 363 -14.98 -8.30 -16.29
CA GLY A 363 -16.05 -7.94 -15.35
C GLY A 363 -16.25 -8.95 -14.21
N ARG A 364 -15.50 -10.05 -14.16
CA ARG A 364 -15.52 -11.01 -13.04
C ARG A 364 -14.55 -10.55 -11.95
N LEU A 365 -14.83 -10.92 -10.69
CA LEU A 365 -13.98 -10.58 -9.53
C LEU A 365 -13.37 -11.83 -8.87
N ASP A 366 -13.17 -12.89 -9.65
CA ASP A 366 -12.64 -14.16 -9.13
C ASP A 366 -11.23 -13.94 -8.54
N GLY A 367 -10.99 -14.43 -7.32
CA GLY A 367 -9.72 -14.22 -6.62
C GLY A 367 -9.57 -12.84 -5.94
N ILE A 368 -10.48 -11.91 -6.20
CA ILE A 368 -10.44 -10.51 -5.73
C ILE A 368 -11.49 -10.29 -4.65
N SER A 369 -12.73 -10.66 -4.96
CA SER A 369 -13.90 -10.51 -4.10
C SER A 369 -14.84 -11.70 -4.27
N ASP A 370 -15.86 -11.78 -3.43
CA ASP A 370 -16.81 -12.89 -3.43
C ASP A 370 -18.24 -12.40 -3.13
N PRO A 371 -19.27 -13.23 -3.37
CA PRO A 371 -20.66 -12.81 -3.18
C PRO A 371 -21.03 -12.39 -1.75
N GLU A 372 -20.24 -12.79 -0.75
CA GLU A 372 -20.45 -12.50 0.67
C GLU A 372 -19.46 -11.41 1.18
N ASP A 373 -18.68 -10.79 0.29
CA ASP A 373 -17.66 -9.82 0.67
C ASP A 373 -18.32 -8.52 1.16
N PRO A 374 -18.10 -8.11 2.43
CA PRO A 374 -18.68 -6.88 2.96
C PRO A 374 -18.05 -5.63 2.34
N LEU A 375 -16.86 -5.73 1.74
CA LEU A 375 -16.22 -4.61 1.06
C LEU A 375 -16.89 -4.35 -0.28
N THR A 376 -17.66 -3.27 -0.37
CA THR A 376 -18.28 -2.86 -1.63
C THR A 376 -17.33 -2.00 -2.46
N LEU A 377 -17.07 -2.42 -3.70
CA LEU A 377 -16.29 -1.68 -4.68
C LEU A 377 -17.22 -0.79 -5.52
N ASP A 378 -17.06 0.54 -5.43
CA ASP A 378 -17.98 1.52 -6.02
C ASP A 378 -17.65 1.82 -7.49
N LEU A 379 -16.36 1.81 -7.86
CA LEU A 379 -15.88 1.95 -9.24
C LEU A 379 -14.74 0.96 -9.51
N LEU A 380 -14.74 0.39 -10.72
CA LEU A 380 -13.69 -0.49 -11.21
C LEU A 380 -12.96 0.20 -12.38
N MET A 381 -11.63 0.11 -12.42
CA MET A 381 -10.81 0.56 -13.53
C MET A 381 -10.18 -0.65 -14.24
N PRO A 382 -10.93 -1.36 -15.11
CA PRO A 382 -10.47 -2.60 -15.76
C PRO A 382 -9.35 -2.39 -16.78
N GLU A 383 -9.10 -1.16 -17.23
CA GLU A 383 -7.96 -0.84 -18.12
C GLU A 383 -6.71 -0.42 -17.32
N GLY A 384 -6.73 -0.62 -16.00
CA GLY A 384 -5.59 -0.48 -15.12
C GLY A 384 -5.11 0.95 -14.87
N PRO A 385 -3.83 1.12 -14.48
CA PRO A 385 -3.28 2.41 -14.05
C PRO A 385 -3.48 3.56 -15.06
N GLN A 386 -3.37 3.31 -16.36
CA GLN A 386 -3.53 4.37 -17.36
C GLN A 386 -4.94 4.96 -17.36
N GLN A 387 -5.96 4.13 -17.20
CA GLN A 387 -7.34 4.59 -17.09
C GLN A 387 -7.56 5.40 -15.81
N TYR A 388 -7.03 4.92 -14.68
CA TYR A 388 -7.11 5.66 -13.42
C TYR A 388 -6.40 7.02 -13.51
N ILE A 389 -5.19 7.06 -14.07
CA ILE A 389 -4.42 8.30 -14.26
C ILE A 389 -5.21 9.31 -15.10
N SER A 390 -5.74 8.89 -16.26
CA SER A 390 -6.54 9.75 -17.13
C SER A 390 -7.79 10.29 -16.41
N TRP A 391 -8.49 9.42 -15.68
CA TRP A 391 -9.65 9.81 -14.90
C TRP A 391 -9.31 10.81 -13.78
N PHE A 392 -8.21 10.58 -13.06
CA PHE A 392 -7.75 11.47 -11.98
C PHE A 392 -7.32 12.84 -12.52
N GLN A 393 -6.63 12.88 -13.66
CA GLN A 393 -6.26 14.13 -14.33
C GLN A 393 -7.49 14.96 -14.72
N GLN A 394 -8.53 14.31 -15.24
CA GLN A 394 -9.80 14.97 -15.54
C GLN A 394 -10.47 15.51 -14.28
N LEU A 395 -10.48 14.75 -13.18
CA LEU A 395 -10.99 15.23 -11.89
C LEU A 395 -10.25 16.48 -11.42
N ALA A 396 -8.91 16.45 -11.45
CA ALA A 396 -8.07 17.59 -11.07
C ALA A 396 -8.37 18.83 -11.93
N GLU A 397 -8.53 18.66 -13.24
CA GLU A 397 -8.89 19.74 -14.16
C GLU A 397 -10.25 20.35 -13.81
N ARG A 398 -11.28 19.53 -13.61
CA ARG A 398 -12.64 20.02 -13.31
C ARG A 398 -12.69 20.77 -11.99
N ARG A 399 -12.02 20.26 -10.95
CA ARG A 399 -11.95 20.94 -9.65
C ARG A 399 -11.20 22.27 -9.74
N ARG A 400 -10.11 22.32 -10.51
CA ARG A 400 -9.38 23.58 -10.77
C ARG A 400 -10.25 24.59 -11.51
N ALA A 401 -10.98 24.16 -12.54
CA ALA A 401 -11.89 25.02 -13.28
C ALA A 401 -13.03 25.55 -12.40
N ALA A 402 -13.60 24.72 -11.52
CA ALA A 402 -14.64 25.12 -10.56
C ALA A 402 -14.13 26.16 -9.54
N ALA A 403 -12.90 25.99 -9.04
CA ALA A 403 -12.27 26.95 -8.14
C ALA A 403 -12.01 28.31 -8.83
N GLN A 404 -11.60 28.30 -10.10
CA GLN A 404 -11.39 29.52 -10.89
C GLN A 404 -12.70 30.22 -11.26
N ALA A 405 -13.78 29.47 -11.45
CA ALA A 405 -15.11 29.99 -11.76
C ALA A 405 -15.85 30.57 -10.55
N SER A 406 -15.33 30.36 -9.33
CA SER A 406 -15.91 30.85 -8.07
C SER A 406 -15.05 31.96 -7.43
N PRO A 407 -14.78 33.11 -8.11
CA PRO A 407 -13.96 34.17 -7.53
C PRO A 407 -14.80 34.96 -6.49
N GLY A 408 -14.86 34.45 -5.27
CA GLY A 408 -15.58 35.14 -4.19
C GLY A 408 -15.77 34.30 -2.92
N SER A 409 -14.69 34.05 -2.18
CA SER A 409 -14.72 33.84 -0.72
C SER A 409 -13.30 33.69 -0.13
N VAL A 410 -12.46 34.71 -0.30
CA VAL A 410 -11.62 35.28 0.78
C VAL A 410 -11.51 36.77 0.54
#